data_AF-A0A6L2P9X9-F1
#
_entry.id   AF-A0A6L2P9X9-F1
#
_cell.length_a   1.000
_cell.length_b   1.000
_cell.length_c   1.000
_cell.angle_alpha   90.00
_cell.angle_beta   90.00
_cell.angle_gamma   90.00
#
_symmetry.space_group_name_H-M   'P 1'
#
loop_
_entity.id
_entity.type
_entity.pdbx_description
1 polymer ?
#
loop_
_entity_poly.entity_id
_entity_poly.type
_entity_poly.pdbx_seq_one_letter_code
_entity_poly.pdbx_strand_id
1 'polypeptide(L)' 'KWQLHRKMITPSFHFKILENFLKVFSEKSEVLVRTLQKKIGSQSFDIYPYINRCSLDIIC' A
#
# COMPACT_ATOMS: atom_id res chain seq x y z
N LYS A 1 5.54 -22.61 -17.64
CA LYS A 1 4.87 -22.30 -16.34
C LYS A 1 4.68 -20.79 -16.11
N TRP A 2 5.72 -19.95 -16.15
CA TRP A 2 5.62 -18.48 -15.98
C TRP A 2 4.59 -17.80 -16.92
N GLN A 3 4.66 -18.08 -18.22
CA GLN A 3 3.78 -17.47 -19.22
C GLN A 3 2.30 -17.75 -18.97
N LEU A 4 1.98 -18.97 -18.52
CA LEU A 4 0.63 -19.42 -18.22
C LEU A 4 0.07 -18.67 -16.99
N HIS A 5 0.86 -18.56 -15.92
CA HIS A 5 0.48 -17.78 -14.74
C HIS A 5 0.30 -16.30 -15.07
N ARG A 6 1.23 -15.70 -15.83
CA ARG A 6 1.14 -14.28 -16.20
C ARG A 6 -0.13 -14.01 -17.01
N LYS A 7 -0.45 -14.87 -17.98
CA LYS A 7 -1.66 -14.74 -18.80
C LYS A 7 -2.95 -14.80 -17.97
N MET A 8 -2.98 -15.58 -16.90
CA MET A 8 -4.13 -15.65 -15.98
C MET A 8 -4.21 -14.43 -15.05
N ILE A 9 -3.08 -13.87 -14.61
CA ILE A 9 -3.03 -12.79 -13.60
C ILE A 9 -3.17 -11.40 -14.23
N THR A 10 -2.63 -11.16 -15.42
CA THR A 10 -2.67 -9.85 -16.10
C THR A 10 -4.05 -9.17 -16.13
N PRO A 11 -5.20 -9.84 -16.38
CA PRO A 11 -6.50 -9.18 -16.33
C PRO A 11 -6.83 -8.59 -14.96
N SER A 12 -6.35 -9.18 -13.86
CA SER A 12 -6.53 -8.69 -12.48
C SER A 12 -5.66 -7.47 -12.15
N PHE A 13 -4.70 -7.11 -13.01
CA PHE A 13 -3.82 -5.95 -12.87
C PHE A 13 -3.94 -4.99 -14.06
N HIS A 14 -5.03 -5.09 -14.83
CA HIS A 14 -5.32 -4.13 -15.88
C HIS A 14 -5.69 -2.77 -15.26
N PHE A 15 -5.29 -1.65 -15.87
CA PHE A 15 -5.37 -0.31 -15.27
C PHE A 15 -6.74 0.06 -14.68
N LYS A 16 -7.83 -0.38 -15.30
CA LYS A 16 -9.20 -0.11 -14.82
C LYS A 16 -9.51 -0.76 -13.45
N ILE A 17 -8.86 -1.88 -13.12
CA ILE A 17 -8.99 -2.51 -11.80
C ILE A 17 -8.19 -1.77 -10.73
N LEU A 18 -7.16 -1.00 -11.10
CA LEU A 18 -6.42 -0.16 -10.13
C LEU A 18 -7.34 0.85 -9.44
N GLU A 19 -8.39 1.33 -10.13
CA GLU A 19 -9.40 2.21 -9.55
C GLU A 19 -10.08 1.58 -8.33
N ASN A 20 -10.32 0.27 -8.35
CA ASN A 20 -10.90 -0.45 -7.21
C ASN A 20 -9.97 -0.51 -6.01
N PHE A 21 -8.65 -0.46 -6.23
CA PHE A 21 -7.65 -0.46 -5.17
C PHE A 21 -7.40 0.93 -4.58
N LEU A 22 -7.74 2.02 -5.31
CA LEU A 22 -7.57 3.39 -4.82
C LEU A 22 -8.25 3.63 -3.48
N LYS A 23 -9.43 3.04 -3.26
CA LYS A 23 -10.14 3.13 -1.99
C LYS A 23 -9.31 2.58 -0.84
N VAL A 24 -8.77 1.37 -1.00
CA VAL A 24 -7.91 0.73 0.01
C VAL A 24 -6.64 1.55 0.23
N PHE A 25 -6.00 2.01 -0.85
CA PHE A 25 -4.78 2.82 -0.74
C PHE A 25 -5.04 4.12 0.03
N SER A 26 -6.17 4.79 -0.22
CA SER A 26 -6.58 6.00 0.49
C SER A 26 -6.79 5.72 1.98
N GLU A 27 -7.56 4.69 2.31
CA GLU A 27 -7.87 4.32 3.70
C GLU A 27 -6.59 3.98 4.49
N LYS A 28 -5.67 3.19 3.91
CA LYS A 28 -4.41 2.83 4.59
C LYS A 28 -3.44 4.01 4.67
N SER A 29 -3.43 4.88 3.66
CA SER A 29 -2.62 6.11 3.69
C SER A 29 -3.07 7.06 4.80
N GLU A 30 -4.38 7.19 5.04
CA GLU A 30 -4.87 7.97 6.19
C GLU A 30 -4.39 7.40 7.54
N VAL A 31 -4.40 6.08 7.69
CA VAL A 31 -3.88 5.41 8.90
C VAL A 31 -2.39 5.68 9.08
N LEU A 32 -1.61 5.63 7.99
CA LEU A 32 -0.19 6.00 8.01
C LEU A 32 -0.01 7.44 8.47
N VAL A 33 -0.74 8.40 7.89
CA VAL A 33 -0.68 9.83 8.27
C VAL A 33 -1.00 10.01 9.75
N ARG A 34 -2.08 9.41 10.26
CA ARG A 34 -2.45 9.47 11.70
C ARG A 34 -1.36 8.90 12.60
N THR A 35 -0.62 7.91 12.13
CA THR A 35 0.48 7.31 12.88
C THR A 35 1.71 8.22 12.88
N LEU A 36 2.04 8.82 11.73
CA LEU A 36 3.16 9.75 11.58
C LEU A 36 2.92 11.08 12.31
N GLN A 37 1.68 11.53 12.43
CA GLN A 37 1.33 12.71 13.23
C GLN A 37 1.81 12.61 14.68
N LYS A 38 1.87 11.39 15.25
CA LYS A 38 2.38 11.15 16.61
C LYS A 38 3.90 11.33 16.74
N LYS A 39 4.61 11.50 15.61
CA LYS A 39 6.06 11.72 15.58
C LYS A 39 6.43 13.19 15.36
N ILE A 40 5.46 14.07 15.16
CA ILE A 40 5.70 15.51 15.06
C ILE A 40 6.42 15.99 16.34
N GLY A 41 7.47 16.79 16.17
CA GLY A 41 8.30 17.29 17.28
C GLY A 41 9.42 16.34 17.73
N SER A 42 9.49 15.12 17.17
CA SER A 42 10.65 14.25 17.38
C SER A 42 11.85 14.76 16.55
N GLN A 43 13.07 14.64 17.07
CA GLN A 43 14.29 15.07 16.37
C GLN A 43 14.52 14.28 15.07
N SER A 44 14.29 12.97 15.10
CA SER A 44 14.27 12.08 13.93
C SER A 44 13.63 10.74 14.31
N PHE A 45 13.19 9.97 13.30
CA PHE A 45 12.73 8.60 13.49
C PHE A 45 12.92 7.81 12.20
N ASP A 46 13.04 6.48 12.32
CA ASP A 46 13.08 5.58 11.17
C ASP A 46 11.68 5.42 10.57
N ILE A 47 11.54 5.77 9.29
CA ILE A 47 10.28 5.71 8.54
C ILE A 47 9.97 4.28 8.03
N TYR A 48 10.99 3.43 7.89
CA TYR A 48 10.88 2.12 7.25
C TYR A 48 9.80 1.21 7.87
N PRO A 49 9.67 1.09 9.21
CA PRO A 49 8.63 0.25 9.81
C PRO A 49 7.20 0.73 9.49
N TYR A 50 7.00 2.04 9.33
CA TYR A 50 5.70 2.62 9.04
C TYR A 50 5.28 2.34 7.58
N ILE A 51 6.21 2.48 6.65
CA ILE A 51 5.98 2.19 5.24
C ILE A 51 5.78 0.70 5.03
N ASN A 52 6.64 -0.15 5.61
CA ASN A 52 6.50 -1.60 5.50
C ASN A 52 5.14 -2.07 6.00
N ARG A 53 4.68 -1.55 7.15
CA ARG A 53 3.35 -1.84 7.67
C ARG A 53 2.22 -1.34 6.76
N CYS A 54 2.30 -0.10 6.27
CA CYS A 54 1.31 0.44 5.33
C CYS A 54 1.22 -0.41 4.05
N SER A 55 2.36 -0.83 3.49
CA SER A 55 2.41 -1.72 2.32
C SER A 55 1.78 -3.09 2.59
N LEU A 56 2.03 -3.69 3.76
CA LEU A 56 1.38 -4.94 4.16
C LEU A 56 -0.13 -4.77 4.31
N ASP A 57 -0.57 -3.67 4.95
CA ASP A 57 -1.99 -3.37 5.12
C ASP A 57 -2.72 -3.07 3.80
N ILE A 58 -1.98 -2.68 2.76
CA ILE A 58 -2.50 -2.44 1.41
C ILE A 58 -2.65 -3.75 0.61
N ILE A 59 -1.75 -4.70 0.81
CA ILE A 59 -1.69 -5.96 0.05
C ILE A 59 -2.65 -7.03 0.64
N CYS A 60 -2.82 -7.04 1.97
CA CYS A 60 -3.63 -8.00 2.72
C CYS A 60 -5.07 -7.54 2.92
#